data_AF-A0A7C9JCJ0-F1
#
_entry.id   AF-A0A7C9JCJ0-F1
#
_cell.length_a   1.000
_cell.length_b   1.000
_cell.length_c   1.000
_cell.angle_alpha   90.00
_cell.angle_beta   90.00
_cell.angle_gamma   90.00
#
_symmetry.space_group_name_H-M   'P 1'
#
loop_
_entity.id
_entity.type
_entity.pdbx_description
1 polymer ?
#
loop_
_entity_poly.entity_id
_entity_poly.type
_entity_poly.pdbx_seq_one_letter_code
_entity_poly.pdbx_strand_id
1 'polypeptide(L)'
;MSRCRPPLSRAELDARLDARIDTRPDGDAVRWSVVVPPACRAAHARADRFRVKVGSVSGYRSSVDAAYVLQRALLQPAGRRVAALRSGIIRMYAGRTDIGGARVPAWLQAVMDDRWALVDGEWSALDPARLADALVRIGPLFTADPGLPAWHPGESPRVYAANAGNLRPDLLALPGGDLGDLLTARGDLVYVTTAAGLGPVVTAAVSAARGRFAGGARPDRVVFVVLSVTPVPPERLFPLVRLSLADAARTLGDLGVGVEVVVHRP
;
A
#
# COMPACT_ATOMS: atom_id res chain seq x y z
N MET A 1 -31.44 -18.76 -3.13
CA MET A 1 -31.21 -18.61 -1.67
C MET A 1 -29.82 -19.14 -1.34
N SER A 2 -28.78 -18.30 -1.47
CA SER A 2 -27.41 -18.67 -1.08
C SER A 2 -27.33 -18.79 0.43
N ARG A 3 -27.17 -20.01 0.94
CA ARG A 3 -26.87 -20.25 2.35
C ARG A 3 -25.54 -19.55 2.66
N CYS A 4 -25.59 -18.45 3.42
CA CYS A 4 -24.41 -17.79 3.96
C CYS A 4 -23.63 -18.80 4.78
N ARG A 5 -22.55 -19.34 4.20
CA ARG A 5 -21.57 -20.14 4.94
C ARG A 5 -21.05 -19.24 6.07
N PRO A 6 -21.03 -19.68 7.34
CA PRO A 6 -20.52 -18.87 8.43
C PRO A 6 -19.09 -18.43 8.11
N PRO A 7 -18.67 -17.23 8.56
CA PRO A 7 -17.31 -16.76 8.31
C PRO A 7 -16.32 -17.77 8.87
N LEU A 8 -15.31 -18.12 8.07
CA LEU A 8 -14.27 -19.04 8.50
C LEU A 8 -13.54 -18.44 9.70
N SER A 9 -13.18 -19.29 10.66
CA SER A 9 -12.39 -18.85 11.80
C SER A 9 -10.97 -18.47 11.35
N ARG A 10 -10.30 -17.62 12.14
CA ARG A 10 -8.89 -17.26 11.93
C ARG A 10 -7.99 -18.50 11.85
N ALA A 11 -8.23 -19.51 12.68
CA ALA A 11 -7.44 -20.74 12.70
C ALA A 11 -7.60 -21.53 11.38
N GLU A 12 -8.82 -21.62 10.84
CA GLU A 12 -9.06 -22.27 9.55
C GLU A 12 -8.43 -21.50 8.39
N LEU A 13 -8.51 -20.17 8.41
CA LEU A 13 -7.86 -19.34 7.39
C LEU A 13 -6.33 -19.45 7.45
N ASP A 14 -5.75 -19.44 8.65
CA ASP A 14 -4.31 -19.66 8.85
C ASP A 14 -3.89 -21.05 8.38
N ALA A 15 -4.66 -22.10 8.66
CA ALA A 15 -4.37 -23.46 8.21
C ALA A 15 -4.43 -23.59 6.68
N ARG A 16 -5.42 -22.97 6.04
CA ARG A 16 -5.54 -22.93 4.57
C ARG A 16 -4.38 -22.17 3.93
N LEU A 17 -3.99 -21.05 4.53
CA LEU A 17 -2.85 -20.27 4.08
C LEU A 17 -1.55 -21.07 4.21
N ASP A 18 -1.34 -21.79 5.31
CA ASP A 18 -0.14 -22.61 5.54
C ASP A 18 0.04 -23.71 4.48
N ALA A 19 -1.07 -24.37 4.12
CA ALA A 19 -1.12 -25.39 3.08
C ALA A 19 -0.83 -24.83 1.67
N ARG A 20 -1.01 -23.51 1.47
CA ARG A 20 -0.94 -22.83 0.17
C ARG A 20 0.10 -21.71 0.12
N ILE A 21 1.01 -21.64 1.10
CA ILE A 21 2.03 -20.59 1.24
C ILE A 21 3.11 -20.64 0.14
N ASP A 22 3.00 -21.57 -0.81
CA ASP A 22 3.95 -21.74 -1.90
C ASP A 22 3.89 -20.57 -2.91
N THR A 23 5.02 -20.31 -3.54
CA THR A 23 5.25 -19.24 -4.52
C THR A 23 5.17 -19.74 -5.97
N ARG A 24 4.80 -21.01 -6.18
CA ARG A 24 4.75 -21.61 -7.51
C ARG A 24 3.68 -20.93 -8.39
N PRO A 25 4.00 -20.64 -9.66
CA PRO A 25 3.13 -19.91 -10.57
C PRO A 25 1.83 -20.64 -10.94
N ASP A 26 1.74 -21.96 -10.74
CA ASP A 26 0.53 -22.75 -11.00
C ASP A 26 -0.52 -22.69 -9.87
N GLY A 27 -0.23 -21.98 -8.78
CA GLY A 27 -1.10 -21.86 -7.62
C GLY A 27 -1.80 -20.52 -7.53
N ASP A 28 -2.82 -20.28 -8.37
CA ASP A 28 -3.70 -19.08 -8.36
C ASP A 28 -4.44 -18.81 -7.03
N ALA A 29 -4.18 -19.59 -5.98
CA ALA A 29 -4.97 -19.54 -4.75
C ALA A 29 -4.61 -18.38 -3.82
N VAL A 30 -3.35 -17.89 -3.81
CA VAL A 30 -2.92 -16.82 -2.90
C VAL A 30 -2.02 -15.80 -3.60
N ARG A 31 -2.50 -14.56 -3.67
CA ARG A 31 -1.74 -13.42 -4.22
C ARG A 31 -1.09 -12.63 -3.10
N TRP A 32 0.24 -12.52 -3.12
CA TRP A 32 1.03 -11.81 -2.11
C TRP A 32 1.50 -10.44 -2.59
N SER A 33 1.61 -9.50 -1.66
CA SER A 33 2.21 -8.18 -1.89
C SER A 33 3.02 -7.74 -0.67
N VAL A 34 4.09 -6.97 -0.90
CA VAL A 34 4.85 -6.29 0.15
C VAL A 34 4.35 -4.86 0.28
N VAL A 35 4.21 -4.40 1.51
CA VAL A 35 3.92 -3.02 1.85
C VAL A 35 4.92 -2.49 2.86
N VAL A 36 5.12 -1.17 2.89
CA VAL A 36 5.92 -0.51 3.92
C VAL A 36 5.00 -0.13 5.09
N PRO A 37 5.17 -0.71 6.29
CA PRO A 37 4.35 -0.38 7.44
C PRO A 37 4.40 1.11 7.76
N PRO A 38 3.29 1.74 8.22
CA PRO A 38 3.27 3.17 8.55
C PRO A 38 4.39 3.59 9.50
N ALA A 39 4.63 2.82 10.57
CA ALA A 39 5.70 3.06 11.54
C ALA A 39 7.11 3.00 10.95
N CYS A 40 7.28 2.37 9.78
CA CYS A 40 8.57 2.21 9.12
C CYS A 40 8.82 3.27 8.03
N ARG A 41 7.80 4.01 7.55
CA ARG A 41 7.92 4.88 6.36
C ARG A 41 9.06 5.90 6.44
N ALA A 42 9.20 6.59 7.57
CA ALA A 42 10.23 7.60 7.76
C ALA A 42 11.66 7.01 7.80
N ALA A 43 11.81 5.79 8.32
CA ALA A 43 13.10 5.10 8.40
C ALA A 43 13.44 4.33 7.12
N HIS A 44 12.43 3.83 6.40
CA HIS A 44 12.60 3.03 5.19
C HIS A 44 13.43 3.75 4.12
N ALA A 45 13.25 5.06 3.95
CA ALA A 45 14.02 5.85 2.99
C ALA A 45 15.53 5.94 3.30
N ARG A 46 15.92 5.70 4.56
CA ARG A 46 17.31 5.70 5.03
C ARG A 46 17.89 4.30 5.17
N ALA A 47 17.05 3.27 5.00
CA ALA A 47 17.47 1.89 5.16
C ALA A 47 18.25 1.43 3.93
N ASP A 48 19.48 0.94 4.13
CA ASP A 48 20.27 0.27 3.10
C ASP A 48 20.24 -1.25 3.23
N ARG A 49 19.75 -1.75 4.38
CA ARG A 49 19.77 -3.17 4.70
C ARG A 49 18.63 -3.57 5.62
N PHE A 50 18.07 -4.75 5.36
CA PHE A 50 16.95 -5.32 6.08
C PHE A 50 17.33 -6.69 6.64
N ARG A 51 17.14 -6.90 7.95
CA ARG A 51 17.24 -8.22 8.57
C ARG A 51 15.85 -8.81 8.69
N VAL A 52 15.60 -9.89 7.96
CA VAL A 52 14.35 -10.64 8.01
C VAL A 52 14.56 -11.85 8.91
N LYS A 53 13.73 -12.03 9.94
CA LYS A 53 13.68 -13.22 10.79
C LYS A 53 12.28 -13.82 10.74
N VAL A 54 12.18 -15.07 10.31
CA VAL A 54 10.94 -15.86 10.26
C VAL A 54 11.23 -17.20 10.90
N GLY A 55 10.52 -17.51 11.99
CA GLY A 55 10.80 -18.69 12.81
C GLY A 55 12.26 -18.73 13.28
N SER A 56 12.91 -19.88 13.05
CA SER A 56 14.32 -20.12 13.40
C SER A 56 15.33 -19.49 12.44
N VAL A 57 14.91 -18.97 11.29
CA VAL A 57 15.81 -18.54 10.21
C VAL A 57 15.89 -17.02 10.16
N SER A 58 17.09 -16.48 9.94
CA SER A 58 17.28 -15.05 9.68
C SER A 58 18.31 -14.79 8.58
N GLY A 59 18.18 -13.66 7.88
CA GLY A 59 19.17 -13.22 6.91
C GLY A 59 18.99 -11.76 6.51
N TYR A 60 20.01 -11.22 5.84
CA TYR A 60 20.05 -9.83 5.38
C TYR A 60 19.69 -9.70 3.89
N ARG A 61 19.00 -8.60 3.54
CA ARG A 61 18.67 -8.19 2.17
C ARG A 61 18.82 -6.69 2.00
N SER A 62 19.01 -6.24 0.77
CA SER A 62 18.99 -4.82 0.40
C SER A 62 17.57 -4.26 0.27
N SER A 63 16.57 -5.12 0.13
CA SER A 63 15.15 -4.76 0.08
C SER A 63 14.27 -5.83 0.74
N VAL A 64 13.00 -5.52 0.99
CA VAL A 64 12.01 -6.49 1.47
C VAL A 64 11.19 -6.97 0.28
N ASP A 65 11.29 -8.26 -0.04
CA ASP A 65 10.53 -8.91 -1.10
C ASP A 65 9.70 -10.08 -0.56
N ALA A 66 8.50 -10.28 -1.12
CA ALA A 66 7.59 -11.33 -0.65
C ALA A 66 8.18 -12.72 -0.84
N ALA A 67 8.82 -12.96 -1.99
CA ALA A 67 9.40 -14.26 -2.34
C ALA A 67 10.40 -14.74 -1.27
N TYR A 68 11.30 -13.87 -0.82
CA TYR A 68 12.27 -14.17 0.21
C TYR A 68 11.61 -14.44 1.56
N VAL A 69 10.64 -13.60 1.98
CA VAL A 69 9.95 -13.80 3.26
C VAL A 69 9.18 -15.14 3.26
N LEU A 70 8.50 -15.46 2.16
CA LEU A 70 7.78 -16.73 1.99
C LEU A 70 8.74 -17.92 1.90
N GLN A 71 9.88 -17.80 1.23
CA GLN A 71 10.93 -18.82 1.22
C GLN A 71 11.40 -19.14 2.65
N ARG A 72 11.55 -18.13 3.52
CA ARG A 72 11.92 -18.37 4.93
C ARG A 72 10.81 -19.08 5.71
N ALA A 73 9.54 -18.81 5.41
CA ALA A 73 8.41 -19.51 5.99
C ALA A 73 8.34 -20.98 5.55
N LEU A 74 8.67 -21.27 4.29
CA LEU A 74 8.71 -22.63 3.73
C LEU A 74 9.81 -23.51 4.37
N LEU A 75 10.84 -22.91 4.96
CA LEU A 75 11.84 -23.63 5.75
C LEU A 75 11.31 -24.12 7.11
N GLN A 76 10.11 -23.71 7.51
CA GLN A 76 9.47 -24.15 8.74
C GLN A 76 8.60 -25.39 8.47
N PRO A 77 8.38 -26.25 9.48
CA PRO A 77 7.49 -27.41 9.35
C PRO A 77 6.09 -27.01 8.88
N ALA A 78 5.45 -27.86 8.07
CA ALA A 78 4.05 -27.68 7.70
C ALA A 78 3.16 -27.58 8.96
N GLY A 79 2.16 -26.70 8.91
CA GLY A 79 1.32 -26.32 10.06
C GLY A 79 1.94 -25.29 11.01
N ARG A 80 3.22 -24.92 10.83
CA ARG A 80 3.92 -23.91 11.65
C ARG A 80 4.38 -22.69 10.86
N ARG A 81 4.20 -22.67 9.53
CA ARG A 81 4.75 -21.64 8.64
C ARG A 81 4.02 -20.31 8.83
N VAL A 82 2.70 -20.33 8.92
CA VAL A 82 1.91 -19.10 9.18
C VAL A 82 2.18 -18.57 10.59
N ALA A 83 2.30 -19.44 11.59
CA ALA A 83 2.70 -19.02 12.94
C ALA A 83 4.10 -18.38 12.97
N ALA A 84 5.04 -18.91 12.17
CA ALA A 84 6.38 -18.34 12.02
C ALA A 84 6.37 -16.99 11.29
N LEU A 85 5.53 -16.82 10.25
CA LEU A 85 5.30 -15.51 9.64
C LEU A 85 4.74 -14.52 10.66
N ARG A 86 3.71 -14.92 11.42
CA ARG A 86 3.05 -14.06 12.41
C ARG A 86 3.98 -13.57 13.52
N SER A 87 4.91 -14.42 13.95
CA SER A 87 5.91 -14.10 14.97
C SER A 87 7.17 -13.45 14.40
N GLY A 88 7.34 -13.45 13.08
CA GLY A 88 8.51 -12.91 12.40
C GLY A 88 8.67 -11.40 12.55
N ILE A 89 9.90 -10.92 12.34
CA ILE A 89 10.25 -9.50 12.41
C ILE A 89 11.18 -9.12 11.26
N ILE A 90 10.97 -7.91 10.74
CA ILE A 90 11.85 -7.26 9.77
C ILE A 90 12.43 -6.01 10.43
N ARG A 91 13.75 -5.96 10.55
CA ARG A 91 14.51 -4.82 11.07
C ARG A 91 15.21 -4.09 9.93
N MET A 92 15.24 -2.77 10.00
CA MET A 92 15.88 -1.88 9.04
C MET A 92 17.18 -1.34 9.62
N TYR A 93 18.18 -1.20 8.77
CA TYR A 93 19.50 -0.70 9.14
C TYR A 93 19.96 0.38 8.17
N ALA A 94 20.64 1.39 8.70
CA ALA A 94 21.50 2.32 7.96
C ALA A 94 22.95 2.03 8.36
N GLY A 95 23.71 1.41 7.47
CA GLY A 95 25.00 0.82 7.76
C GLY A 95 24.90 -0.19 8.89
N ARG A 96 25.49 0.12 10.05
CA ARG A 96 25.49 -0.75 11.24
C ARG A 96 24.39 -0.43 12.26
N THR A 97 23.67 0.67 12.06
CA THR A 97 22.70 1.20 13.03
C THR A 97 21.30 0.63 12.77
N ASP A 98 20.65 0.05 13.78
CA ASP A 98 19.21 -0.31 13.71
C ASP A 98 18.39 0.97 13.74
N ILE A 99 17.57 1.20 12.71
CA ILE A 99 16.75 2.40 12.56
C ILE A 99 15.25 2.10 12.69
N GLY A 100 14.89 0.90 13.18
CA GLY A 100 13.53 0.47 13.45
C GLY A 100 13.14 -0.79 12.70
N GLY A 101 11.85 -1.09 12.70
CA GLY A 101 11.31 -2.28 12.05
C GLY A 101 9.89 -2.57 12.47
N ALA A 102 9.31 -3.62 11.91
CA ALA A 102 7.99 -4.09 12.29
C ALA A 102 7.88 -5.61 12.14
N ARG A 103 6.79 -6.17 12.68
CA ARG A 103 6.50 -7.60 12.52
C ARG A 103 6.23 -7.92 11.05
N VAL A 104 6.60 -9.10 10.61
CA VAL A 104 6.40 -9.56 9.22
C VAL A 104 4.96 -9.36 8.71
N PRO A 105 3.89 -9.59 9.49
CA PRO A 105 2.53 -9.36 9.01
C PRO A 105 2.22 -7.91 8.65
N ALA A 106 2.92 -6.94 9.23
CA ALA A 106 2.76 -5.52 8.87
C ALA A 106 3.38 -5.19 7.50
N TRP A 107 4.31 -6.03 7.03
CA TRP A 107 4.99 -5.88 5.75
C TRP A 107 4.33 -6.67 4.62
N LEU A 108 3.47 -7.65 4.95
CA LEU A 108 2.86 -8.54 3.97
C LEU A 108 1.35 -8.35 3.90
N GLN A 109 0.85 -8.43 2.67
CA GLN A 109 -0.56 -8.55 2.39
C GLN A 109 -0.81 -9.77 1.51
N ALA A 110 -1.93 -10.44 1.70
CA ALA A 110 -2.33 -11.57 0.88
C ALA A 110 -3.81 -11.50 0.50
N VAL A 111 -4.18 -12.05 -0.65
CA VAL A 111 -5.57 -12.33 -1.03
C VAL A 111 -5.67 -13.82 -1.36
N MET A 112 -6.55 -14.52 -0.65
CA MET A 112 -6.81 -15.94 -0.83
C MET A 112 -8.24 -16.17 -1.33
N ASP A 113 -8.36 -17.01 -2.37
CA ASP A 113 -9.63 -17.41 -2.99
C ASP A 113 -10.53 -16.22 -3.40
N ASP A 114 -9.95 -15.05 -3.70
CA ASP A 114 -10.61 -13.77 -3.97
C ASP A 114 -11.66 -13.31 -2.93
N ARG A 115 -11.60 -13.92 -1.74
CA ARG A 115 -12.61 -13.77 -0.68
C ARG A 115 -12.02 -13.39 0.66
N TRP A 116 -10.73 -13.58 0.85
CA TRP A 116 -10.09 -13.35 2.13
C TRP A 116 -8.82 -12.53 1.93
N ALA A 117 -8.78 -11.33 2.50
CA ALA A 117 -7.57 -10.53 2.55
C ALA A 117 -6.89 -10.71 3.92
N LEU A 118 -5.58 -10.93 3.92
CA LEU A 118 -4.73 -10.81 5.09
C LEU A 118 -4.00 -9.47 5.01
N VAL A 119 -4.24 -8.58 5.97
CA VAL A 119 -3.56 -7.28 6.06
C VAL A 119 -3.19 -6.98 7.51
N ASP A 120 -1.94 -6.59 7.74
CA ASP A 120 -1.40 -6.36 9.09
C ASP A 120 -1.58 -7.57 10.02
N GLY A 121 -1.57 -8.76 9.43
CA GLY A 121 -1.84 -10.02 10.13
C GLY A 121 -3.31 -10.30 10.41
N GLU A 122 -4.25 -9.42 10.09
CA GLU A 122 -5.67 -9.67 10.33
C GLU A 122 -6.39 -10.08 9.06
N TRP A 123 -7.32 -11.03 9.22
CA TRP A 123 -8.15 -11.53 8.13
C TRP A 123 -9.39 -10.67 7.96
N SER A 124 -9.73 -10.36 6.71
CA SER A 124 -10.94 -9.65 6.33
C SER A 124 -11.64 -10.38 5.18
N ALA A 125 -12.95 -10.51 5.27
CA ALA A 125 -13.76 -11.01 4.16
C ALA A 125 -13.82 -9.94 3.06
N LEU A 126 -13.72 -10.38 1.81
CA LEU A 126 -13.92 -9.59 0.62
C LEU A 126 -15.27 -9.98 0.01
N ASP A 127 -16.04 -8.96 -0.36
CA ASP A 127 -17.25 -9.13 -1.15
C ASP A 127 -16.91 -8.88 -2.63
N PRO A 128 -16.96 -9.91 -3.50
CA PRO A 128 -16.65 -9.77 -4.91
C PRO A 128 -17.52 -8.74 -5.64
N ALA A 129 -18.81 -8.62 -5.29
CA ALA A 129 -19.71 -7.65 -5.91
C ALA A 129 -19.26 -6.23 -5.56
N ARG A 130 -19.01 -5.98 -4.26
CA ARG A 130 -18.47 -4.70 -3.79
C ARG A 130 -17.12 -4.35 -4.42
N LEU A 131 -16.26 -5.34 -4.66
CA LEU A 131 -14.97 -5.13 -5.33
C LEU A 131 -15.15 -4.76 -6.82
N ALA A 132 -16.09 -5.39 -7.51
CA ALA A 132 -16.42 -5.05 -8.89
C ALA A 132 -16.99 -3.63 -8.99
N ASP A 133 -17.92 -3.27 -8.11
CA ASP A 133 -18.50 -1.92 -8.05
C ASP A 133 -17.43 -0.86 -7.73
N ALA A 134 -16.52 -1.17 -6.81
CA ALA A 134 -15.39 -0.31 -6.50
C ALA A 134 -14.49 -0.11 -7.73
N LEU A 135 -14.21 -1.17 -8.49
CA LEU A 135 -13.41 -1.09 -9.71
C LEU A 135 -14.05 -0.18 -10.76
N VAL A 136 -15.36 -0.33 -11.01
CA VAL A 136 -16.11 0.55 -11.91
C VAL A 136 -16.04 2.01 -11.47
N ARG A 137 -16.17 2.25 -10.16
CA ARG A 137 -16.12 3.60 -9.59
C ARG A 137 -14.75 4.26 -9.70
N ILE A 138 -13.67 3.50 -9.46
CA ILE A 138 -12.31 4.08 -9.45
C ILE A 138 -11.73 4.21 -10.85
N GLY A 139 -12.19 3.45 -11.84
CA GLY A 139 -11.68 3.48 -13.22
C GLY A 139 -11.55 4.90 -13.78
N PRO A 140 -12.60 5.72 -13.75
CA PRO A 140 -12.56 7.11 -14.24
C PRO A 140 -11.64 8.05 -13.45
N LEU A 141 -11.21 7.69 -12.24
CA LEU A 141 -10.29 8.52 -11.45
C LEU A 141 -8.87 8.47 -12.01
N PHE A 142 -8.54 7.44 -12.81
CA PHE A 142 -7.20 7.28 -13.38
C PHE A 142 -7.05 8.17 -14.60
N THR A 143 -6.28 9.24 -14.45
CA THR A 143 -6.06 10.25 -15.49
C THR A 143 -4.62 10.24 -15.99
N ALA A 144 -4.41 10.91 -17.12
CA ALA A 144 -3.07 11.14 -17.66
C ALA A 144 -2.32 12.23 -16.88
N ASP A 145 -0.99 12.17 -16.95
CA ASP A 145 0.03 12.97 -16.26
C ASP A 145 -0.36 14.45 -15.99
N PRO A 146 -0.28 14.93 -14.72
CA PRO A 146 -0.51 16.32 -14.32
C PRO A 146 0.63 17.27 -14.75
N GLY A 147 1.53 16.80 -15.62
CA GLY A 147 2.69 17.54 -16.10
C GLY A 147 3.76 17.64 -15.02
N LEU A 148 4.00 16.57 -14.28
CA LEU A 148 5.03 16.59 -13.24
C LEU A 148 6.43 16.36 -13.83
N PRO A 149 7.51 16.80 -13.15
CA PRO A 149 8.87 16.51 -13.57
C PRO A 149 9.13 15.00 -13.71
N ALA A 150 10.10 14.64 -14.54
CA ALA A 150 10.49 13.23 -14.71
C ALA A 150 10.91 12.62 -13.36
N TRP A 151 10.40 11.41 -13.08
CA TRP A 151 10.77 10.64 -11.90
C TRP A 151 11.84 9.61 -12.26
N HIS A 152 12.85 9.45 -11.41
CA HIS A 152 13.90 8.46 -11.65
C HIS A 152 13.66 7.16 -10.85
N PRO A 153 13.77 5.97 -11.47
CA PRO A 153 13.65 4.71 -10.75
C PRO A 153 14.59 4.64 -9.54
N GLY A 154 14.03 4.29 -8.38
CA GLY A 154 14.77 4.24 -7.11
C GLY A 154 14.71 5.53 -6.29
N GLU A 155 14.29 6.66 -6.88
CA GLU A 155 13.97 7.87 -6.14
C GLU A 155 12.70 7.64 -5.29
N SER A 156 12.79 7.95 -4.00
CA SER A 156 11.63 7.79 -3.09
C SER A 156 10.57 8.88 -3.34
N PRO A 157 9.27 8.62 -3.05
CA PRO A 157 8.21 9.61 -3.19
C PRO A 157 8.51 10.96 -2.52
N ARG A 158 9.12 10.93 -1.33
CA ARG A 158 9.49 12.13 -0.59
C ARG A 158 10.59 12.94 -1.26
N VAL A 159 11.62 12.27 -1.77
CA VAL A 159 12.74 12.93 -2.47
C VAL A 159 12.22 13.54 -3.78
N TYR A 160 11.40 12.76 -4.51
CA TYR A 160 10.75 13.23 -5.72
C TYR A 160 9.89 14.47 -5.47
N ALA A 161 9.02 14.48 -4.46
CA ALA A 161 8.18 15.64 -4.16
C ALA A 161 9.01 16.88 -3.81
N ALA A 162 10.06 16.73 -2.98
CA ALA A 162 10.95 17.83 -2.66
C ALA A 162 11.65 18.40 -3.92
N ASN A 163 12.11 17.52 -4.82
CA ASN A 163 12.74 17.92 -6.08
C ASN A 163 11.74 18.54 -7.06
N ALA A 164 10.52 18.01 -7.13
CA ALA A 164 9.50 18.51 -8.04
C ALA A 164 9.17 19.98 -7.78
N GLY A 165 9.05 20.39 -6.51
CA GLY A 165 8.85 21.80 -6.15
C GLY A 165 10.03 22.72 -6.50
N ASN A 166 11.26 22.18 -6.56
CA ASN A 166 12.42 22.94 -7.01
C ASN A 166 12.47 23.09 -8.54
N LEU A 167 11.99 22.09 -9.28
CA LEU A 167 12.03 22.05 -10.74
C LEU A 167 10.84 22.77 -11.41
N ARG A 168 9.73 22.92 -10.70
CA ARG A 168 8.48 23.51 -11.18
C ARG A 168 7.99 24.59 -10.20
N PRO A 169 8.16 25.89 -10.53
CA PRO A 169 7.80 26.99 -9.62
C PRO A 169 6.31 27.06 -9.26
N ASP A 170 5.44 26.43 -10.06
CA ASP A 170 4.00 26.30 -9.84
C ASP A 170 3.62 25.15 -8.89
N LEU A 171 4.61 24.41 -8.38
CA LEU A 171 4.44 23.37 -7.38
C LEU A 171 5.13 23.79 -6.08
N LEU A 172 4.35 23.96 -5.02
CA LEU A 172 4.88 24.20 -3.69
C LEU A 172 5.09 22.85 -2.98
N ALA A 173 6.34 22.52 -2.65
CA ALA A 173 6.65 21.37 -1.82
C ALA A 173 6.13 21.60 -0.40
N LEU A 174 5.35 20.66 0.11
CA LEU A 174 4.81 20.66 1.46
C LEU A 174 5.67 19.78 2.37
N PRO A 175 5.64 19.98 3.70
CA PRO A 175 6.38 19.14 4.64
C PRO A 175 5.95 17.66 4.65
N GLY A 176 4.93 17.29 3.86
CA GLY A 176 4.33 15.96 3.81
C GLY A 176 3.28 15.72 4.89
N GLY A 177 2.74 14.51 4.90
CA GLY A 177 1.74 14.08 5.90
C GLY A 177 0.32 14.48 5.52
N ASP A 178 -0.44 15.04 6.48
CA ASP A 178 -1.85 15.35 6.28
C ASP A 178 -2.11 16.42 5.21
N LEU A 179 -1.13 17.28 4.94
CA LEU A 179 -1.23 18.39 3.99
C LEU A 179 -0.97 17.95 2.54
N GLY A 180 -0.62 16.68 2.31
CA GLY A 180 -0.07 16.26 1.02
C GLY A 180 1.40 16.60 0.88
N ASP A 181 1.96 16.24 -0.27
CA ASP A 181 3.38 16.39 -0.57
C ASP A 181 3.63 17.61 -1.46
N LEU A 182 2.67 17.99 -2.31
CA LEU A 182 2.73 19.21 -3.13
C LEU A 182 1.39 19.94 -3.14
N LEU A 183 1.45 21.26 -3.34
CA LEU A 183 0.31 22.12 -3.66
C LEU A 183 0.51 22.72 -5.05
N THR A 184 -0.45 22.55 -5.95
CA THR A 184 -0.41 23.16 -7.29
C THR A 184 -0.82 24.63 -7.22
N ALA A 185 -0.43 25.42 -8.22
CA ALA A 185 -0.89 26.81 -8.37
C ALA A 185 -2.43 26.95 -8.48
N ARG A 186 -3.15 25.87 -8.82
CA ARG A 186 -4.63 25.83 -8.85
C ARG A 186 -5.24 25.52 -7.48
N GLY A 187 -4.42 25.23 -6.47
CA GLY A 187 -4.90 24.84 -5.16
C GLY A 187 -5.16 23.34 -5.00
N ASP A 188 -4.70 22.50 -5.91
CA ASP A 188 -4.86 21.04 -5.79
C ASP A 188 -3.84 20.46 -4.80
N LEU A 189 -4.29 19.54 -3.96
CA LEU A 189 -3.41 18.79 -3.07
C LEU A 189 -2.92 17.52 -3.75
N VAL A 190 -1.60 17.36 -3.82
CA VAL A 190 -0.96 16.21 -4.46
C VAL A 190 -0.29 15.35 -3.40
N TYR A 191 -0.61 14.06 -3.39
CA TYR A 191 0.04 13.05 -2.58
C TYR A 191 0.88 12.15 -3.48
N VAL A 192 2.19 12.11 -3.26
CA VAL A 192 3.12 11.27 -4.01
C VAL A 192 3.38 9.99 -3.23
N THR A 193 3.17 8.86 -3.87
CA THR A 193 3.28 7.54 -3.24
C THR A 193 3.69 6.47 -4.24
N THR A 194 3.81 5.23 -3.77
CA THR A 194 3.95 4.05 -4.63
C THR A 194 2.65 3.25 -4.60
N ALA A 195 2.51 2.26 -5.49
CA ALA A 195 1.33 1.39 -5.49
C ALA A 195 1.10 0.71 -4.13
N ALA A 196 2.18 0.30 -3.46
CA ALA A 196 2.14 -0.29 -2.12
C ALA A 196 1.82 0.73 -1.02
N GLY A 197 2.17 2.01 -1.22
CA GLY A 197 1.91 3.08 -0.27
C GLY A 197 0.53 3.71 -0.38
N LEU A 198 -0.19 3.48 -1.47
CA LEU A 198 -1.42 4.18 -1.84
C LEU A 198 -2.53 4.05 -0.80
N GLY A 199 -2.85 2.83 -0.34
CA GLY A 199 -3.93 2.59 0.62
C GLY A 199 -3.84 3.50 1.87
N PRO A 200 -2.73 3.45 2.64
CA PRO A 200 -2.63 4.30 3.82
C PRO A 200 -2.56 5.81 3.52
N VAL A 201 -2.04 6.22 2.35
CA VAL A 201 -2.05 7.64 1.94
C VAL A 201 -3.48 8.12 1.69
N VAL A 202 -4.29 7.31 1.01
CA VAL A 202 -5.72 7.60 0.77
C VAL A 202 -6.47 7.72 2.10
N THR A 203 -6.23 6.81 3.04
CA THR A 203 -6.84 6.87 4.38
C THR A 203 -6.45 8.14 5.12
N ALA A 204 -5.16 8.52 5.10
CA ALA A 204 -4.69 9.75 5.73
C ALA A 204 -5.32 11.01 5.11
N ALA A 205 -5.37 11.08 3.77
CA ALA A 205 -5.97 12.20 3.05
C ALA A 205 -7.47 12.38 3.41
N VAL A 206 -8.25 11.30 3.43
CA VAL A 206 -9.67 11.34 3.83
C VAL A 206 -9.83 11.79 5.28
N SER A 207 -8.99 11.28 6.20
CA SER A 207 -9.04 11.68 7.60
C SER A 207 -8.74 13.17 7.79
N ALA A 208 -7.72 13.68 7.09
CA ALA A 208 -7.35 15.09 7.12
C ALA A 208 -8.47 15.96 6.53
N ALA A 209 -9.07 15.53 5.42
CA ALA A 209 -10.15 16.24 4.74
C ALA A 209 -11.39 16.44 5.63
N ARG A 210 -11.81 15.39 6.36
CA ARG A 210 -12.97 15.46 7.27
C ARG A 210 -12.78 16.51 8.37
N GLY A 211 -11.57 16.69 8.87
CA GLY A 211 -11.28 17.68 9.91
C GLY A 211 -11.09 19.10 9.39
N ARG A 212 -10.54 19.27 8.18
CA ARG A 212 -10.09 20.57 7.67
C ARG A 212 -11.03 21.22 6.66
N PHE A 213 -11.67 20.43 5.80
CA PHE A 213 -12.51 20.98 4.72
C PHE A 213 -13.94 21.26 5.18
N ALA A 214 -14.33 20.72 6.34
CA ALA A 214 -15.59 21.04 6.97
C ALA A 214 -15.55 22.48 7.52
N GLY A 215 -15.99 23.45 6.72
CA GLY A 215 -16.14 24.86 7.13
C GLY A 215 -14.95 25.78 6.86
N GLY A 216 -13.94 25.33 6.09
CA GLY A 216 -12.74 26.11 5.72
C GLY A 216 -12.46 26.12 4.22
N ALA A 217 -11.33 26.73 3.83
CA ALA A 217 -10.83 26.64 2.46
C ALA A 217 -10.51 25.17 2.11
N ARG A 218 -11.01 24.71 0.97
CA ARG A 218 -10.82 23.34 0.47
C ARG A 218 -10.15 23.37 -0.90
N PRO A 219 -9.35 22.36 -1.25
CA PRO A 219 -8.84 22.22 -2.60
C PRO A 219 -9.98 21.86 -3.55
N ASP A 220 -9.85 22.24 -4.83
CA ASP A 220 -10.76 21.77 -5.87
C ASP A 220 -10.57 20.26 -6.13
N ARG A 221 -9.34 19.77 -5.90
CA ARG A 221 -8.96 18.38 -6.17
C ARG A 221 -7.90 17.84 -5.23
N VAL A 222 -7.97 16.53 -4.98
CA VAL A 222 -6.91 15.72 -4.42
C VAL A 222 -6.39 14.76 -5.49
N VAL A 223 -5.08 14.80 -5.75
CA VAL A 223 -4.40 13.98 -6.76
C VAL A 223 -3.45 12.99 -6.08
N PHE A 224 -3.65 11.70 -6.30
CA PHE A 224 -2.76 10.63 -5.85
C PHE A 224 -1.80 10.24 -6.97
N VAL A 225 -0.55 10.68 -6.86
CA VAL A 225 0.53 10.34 -7.81
C VAL A 225 1.20 9.06 -7.37
N VAL A 226 1.10 8.02 -8.19
CA VAL A 226 1.66 6.69 -7.98
C VAL A 226 2.91 6.54 -8.84
N LEU A 227 4.08 6.66 -8.20
CA LEU A 227 5.37 6.40 -8.82
C LEU A 227 5.53 4.90 -9.09
N SER A 228 5.71 4.54 -10.35
CA SER A 228 5.87 3.14 -10.74
C SER A 228 6.64 2.98 -12.04
N VAL A 229 7.57 2.03 -12.08
CA VAL A 229 8.27 1.62 -13.31
C VAL A 229 7.41 0.75 -14.22
N THR A 230 6.27 0.25 -13.72
CA THR A 230 5.32 -0.57 -14.48
C THR A 230 3.94 0.07 -14.50
N PRO A 231 3.11 -0.19 -15.53
CA PRO A 231 1.72 0.23 -15.51
C PRO A 231 0.97 -0.32 -14.30
N VAL A 232 0.25 0.55 -13.58
CA VAL A 232 -0.62 0.23 -12.44
C VAL A 232 -2.05 0.61 -12.79
N PRO A 233 -2.73 -0.12 -13.68
CA PRO A 233 -4.14 0.12 -13.95
C PRO A 233 -4.99 -0.25 -12.70
N PRO A 234 -6.23 0.24 -12.60
CA PRO A 234 -7.09 0.06 -11.43
C PRO A 234 -7.20 -1.41 -10.95
N GLU A 235 -7.28 -2.35 -11.90
CA GLU A 235 -7.40 -3.78 -11.65
C GLU A 235 -6.12 -4.44 -11.11
N ARG A 236 -4.98 -3.73 -11.13
CA ARG A 236 -3.73 -4.17 -10.49
C ARG A 236 -3.55 -3.66 -9.07
N LEU A 237 -4.40 -2.74 -8.60
CA LEU A 237 -4.37 -2.32 -7.20
C LEU A 237 -4.77 -3.47 -6.28
N PHE A 238 -4.21 -3.49 -5.08
CA PHE A 238 -4.64 -4.44 -4.05
C PHE A 238 -6.15 -4.26 -3.73
N PRO A 239 -6.96 -5.32 -3.56
CA PRO A 239 -8.41 -5.20 -3.43
C PRO A 239 -8.89 -4.23 -2.35
N LEU A 240 -8.25 -4.23 -1.17
CA LEU A 240 -8.61 -3.27 -0.12
C LEU A 240 -8.28 -1.82 -0.50
N VAL A 241 -7.22 -1.58 -1.28
CA VAL A 241 -6.89 -0.24 -1.80
C VAL A 241 -7.99 0.25 -2.75
N ARG A 242 -8.58 -0.65 -3.57
CA ARG A 242 -9.71 -0.30 -4.44
C ARG A 242 -10.91 0.15 -3.61
N LEU A 243 -11.23 -0.57 -2.53
CA LEU A 243 -12.30 -0.20 -1.61
C LEU A 243 -12.02 1.14 -0.92
N SER A 244 -10.79 1.36 -0.45
CA SER A 244 -10.39 2.62 0.18
C SER A 244 -10.46 3.80 -0.79
N LEU A 245 -10.02 3.64 -2.05
CA LEU A 245 -10.13 4.67 -3.07
C LEU A 245 -11.59 4.98 -3.44
N ALA A 246 -12.42 3.94 -3.59
CA ALA A 246 -13.85 4.12 -3.86
C ALA A 246 -14.55 4.88 -2.72
N ASP A 247 -14.22 4.57 -1.47
CA ASP A 247 -14.74 5.28 -0.30
C ASP A 247 -14.21 6.72 -0.19
N ALA A 248 -12.94 6.92 -0.54
CA ALA A 248 -12.32 8.24 -0.56
C ALA A 248 -12.94 9.13 -1.64
N ALA A 249 -13.12 8.62 -2.86
CA ALA A 249 -13.77 9.35 -3.95
C ALA A 249 -15.18 9.79 -3.58
N ARG A 250 -15.95 8.92 -2.91
CA ARG A 250 -17.27 9.28 -2.37
C ARG A 250 -17.16 10.34 -1.28
N THR A 251 -16.34 10.10 -0.26
CA THR A 251 -16.22 11.01 0.90
C THR A 251 -15.71 12.40 0.50
N LEU A 252 -14.70 12.48 -0.36
CA LEU A 252 -14.16 13.74 -0.85
C LEU A 252 -15.16 14.42 -1.80
N GLY A 253 -15.87 13.66 -2.64
CA GLY A 253 -16.95 14.18 -3.47
C GLY A 253 -18.10 14.78 -2.65
N ASP A 254 -18.48 14.14 -1.53
CA ASP A 254 -19.48 14.67 -0.58
C ASP A 254 -19.03 16.01 0.04
N LEU A 255 -17.71 16.25 0.13
CA LEU A 255 -17.11 17.51 0.57
C LEU A 255 -16.91 18.53 -0.56
N GLY A 256 -17.30 18.18 -1.79
CA GLY A 256 -17.12 19.01 -3.00
C GLY A 256 -15.69 19.01 -3.55
N VAL A 257 -14.89 17.98 -3.26
CA VAL A 257 -13.48 17.85 -3.67
C VAL A 257 -13.35 16.71 -4.69
N GLY A 258 -12.78 17.01 -5.87
CA GLY A 258 -12.49 16.01 -6.88
C GLY A 258 -11.36 15.06 -6.49
N VAL A 259 -11.34 13.85 -7.04
CA VAL A 259 -10.27 12.87 -6.80
C VAL A 259 -9.70 12.39 -8.13
N GLU A 260 -8.38 12.39 -8.23
CA GLU A 260 -7.65 11.83 -9.37
C GLU A 260 -6.53 10.90 -8.89
N VAL A 261 -6.21 9.91 -9.71
CA VAL A 261 -5.08 9.01 -9.55
C VAL A 261 -4.24 9.07 -10.81
N VAL A 262 -2.95 9.33 -10.65
CA VAL A 262 -2.01 9.43 -11.77
C VAL A 262 -0.94 8.38 -11.58
N VAL A 263 -0.71 7.55 -12.58
CA VAL A 263 0.44 6.64 -12.61
C VAL A 263 1.60 7.37 -13.27
N HIS A 264 2.55 7.84 -12.46
CA HIS A 264 3.72 8.57 -12.94
C HIS A 264 4.87 7.61 -13.20
N ARG A 265 5.41 7.69 -14.41
CA ARG A 265 6.43 6.77 -14.93
C ARG A 265 7.70 7.55 -15.28
N PRO A 266 8.86 6.89 -15.31
CA PRO A 266 10.10 7.49 -15.78
C PRO A 266 10.02 7.94 -17.24
#